data_AF-A0A3D4BRG6-F1
#
_entry.id   AF-A0A3D4BRG6-F1
#
_cell.length_a   1.000
_cell.length_b   1.000
_cell.length_c   1.000
_cell.angle_alpha   90.00
_cell.angle_beta   90.00
_cell.angle_gamma   90.00
#
_symmetry.space_group_name_H-M   'P 1'
#
loop_
_entity.id
_entity.type
_entity.pdbx_description
1 polymer ?
#
loop_
_entity_poly.entity_id
_entity_poly.type
_entity_poly.pdbx_seq_one_letter_code
_entity_poly.pdbx_strand_id
1 'polypeptide(L)'
;IVFDKEVLNGEIKNYDWLHLHHEDFTGQYGRFYAAFRNAPWYIQQKKEAEADAHQAGYSKVSQHKLAVAKKIKEYTVGGGFLFAMCSATDSYDIALAAEGVDICEPMFDGDPAEPNYQNKLQYSKTFAFKDFQLIQNPLVYEFSDIDVTQSRKVKAENDFFTLFDFSAKWDVVPTMLCQNHTRVVKGFMGQTTAFKKSLIKSDVLIMGELKSAGEARYVHGELGKGTWTFYGGHDPEDYQHRVGDPKTELELYPNSPGYRLILNNILFPAARKKKQKT
;
A
#
# COMPACT_ATOMS: atom_id res chain seq x y z
N ILE A 1 -1.27 -4.53 16.41
CA ILE A 1 -1.46 -3.11 16.02
C ILE A 1 -0.34 -2.33 16.68
N VAL A 2 0.30 -1.43 15.95
CA VAL A 2 1.36 -0.52 16.40
C VAL A 2 0.95 0.87 15.92
N PHE A 3 1.04 1.92 16.75
CA PHE A 3 0.67 3.27 16.32
C PHE A 3 1.91 4.04 15.86
N ASP A 4 1.67 5.17 15.20
CA ASP A 4 2.73 6.03 14.64
C ASP A 4 3.78 6.39 15.70
N LYS A 5 3.36 6.65 16.95
CA LYS A 5 4.26 6.98 18.06
C LYS A 5 5.25 5.84 18.38
N GLU A 6 4.77 4.60 18.47
CA GLU A 6 5.63 3.43 18.72
C GLU A 6 6.57 3.18 17.54
N VAL A 7 6.11 3.41 16.30
CA VAL A 7 6.95 3.33 15.10
C VAL A 7 8.08 4.38 15.16
N LEU A 8 7.75 5.63 15.49
CA LEU A 8 8.72 6.72 15.63
C LEU A 8 9.73 6.47 16.76
N ASN A 9 9.30 5.86 17.85
CA ASN A 9 10.14 5.44 18.98
C ASN A 9 11.01 4.20 18.69
N GLY A 10 10.85 3.59 17.50
CA GLY A 10 11.64 2.45 17.06
C GLY A 10 11.21 1.11 17.67
N GLU A 11 10.00 1.03 18.22
CA GLU A 11 9.45 -0.22 18.76
C GLU A 11 9.10 -1.21 17.66
N ILE A 12 8.95 -0.74 16.41
CA ILE A 12 8.71 -1.56 15.22
C ILE A 12 9.76 -2.67 15.02
N LYS A 13 10.99 -2.49 15.54
CA LYS A 13 12.06 -3.51 15.51
C LYS A 13 11.74 -4.79 16.29
N ASN A 14 10.75 -4.74 17.18
CA ASN A 14 10.32 -5.87 17.99
C ASN A 14 9.33 -6.78 17.23
N TYR A 15 8.95 -6.41 16.00
CA TYR A 15 7.99 -7.14 15.18
C TYR A 15 8.68 -7.82 14.00
N ASP A 16 8.32 -9.08 13.74
CA ASP A 16 8.84 -9.86 12.62
C ASP A 16 8.31 -9.35 11.27
N TRP A 17 7.11 -8.76 11.24
CA TRP A 17 6.48 -8.21 10.03
C TRP A 17 5.58 -7.02 10.35
N LEU A 18 5.30 -6.21 9.33
CA LEU A 18 4.37 -5.09 9.37
C LEU A 18 3.36 -5.22 8.22
N HIS A 19 2.07 -5.13 8.54
CA HIS A 19 0.99 -5.00 7.56
C HIS A 19 0.41 -3.59 7.59
N LEU A 20 0.36 -2.94 6.44
CA LEU A 20 -0.25 -1.63 6.23
C LEU A 20 -1.55 -1.82 5.44
N HIS A 21 -2.66 -1.35 6.00
CA HIS A 21 -3.97 -1.45 5.38
C HIS A 21 -4.73 -0.13 5.57
N HIS A 22 -5.13 0.50 4.46
CA HIS A 22 -5.85 1.79 4.46
C HIS A 22 -5.07 2.98 5.04
N GLU A 23 -3.76 2.84 5.21
CA GLU A 23 -2.93 3.96 5.61
C GLU A 23 -2.80 4.96 4.46
N ASP A 24 -2.80 6.24 4.82
CA ASP A 24 -2.46 7.36 3.94
C ASP A 24 -1.23 8.06 4.50
N PHE A 25 -0.11 7.90 3.81
CA PHE A 25 1.14 8.55 4.20
C PHE A 25 1.32 9.96 3.63
N THR A 26 0.42 10.41 2.76
CA THR A 26 0.54 11.71 2.08
C THR A 26 0.04 12.88 2.92
N GLY A 27 -0.80 12.62 3.92
CA GLY A 27 -1.45 13.67 4.71
C GLY A 27 -2.70 14.26 4.06
N GLN A 28 -3.29 13.57 3.07
CA GLN A 28 -4.49 13.98 2.35
C GLN A 28 -5.77 13.27 2.85
N TYR A 29 -5.71 12.66 4.03
CA TYR A 29 -6.84 12.04 4.75
C TYR A 29 -7.61 11.02 3.90
N GLY A 30 -6.89 10.14 3.20
CA GLY A 30 -7.48 9.12 2.33
C GLY A 30 -8.20 9.69 1.10
N ARG A 31 -8.02 10.99 0.80
CA ARG A 31 -8.71 11.73 -0.27
C ARG A 31 -10.23 11.57 -0.27
N PHE A 32 -10.81 11.37 0.92
CA PHE A 32 -12.25 11.32 1.12
C PHE A 32 -12.94 12.69 1.06
N TYR A 33 -12.19 13.77 0.82
CA TYR A 33 -12.67 15.15 0.85
C TYR A 33 -13.92 15.38 -0.04
N ALA A 34 -13.91 14.89 -1.28
CA ALA A 34 -15.01 15.13 -2.22
C ALA A 34 -16.37 14.62 -1.71
N ALA A 35 -16.38 13.37 -1.20
CA ALA A 35 -17.60 12.69 -0.78
C ALA A 35 -17.95 12.94 0.70
N PHE A 36 -16.95 13.20 1.55
CA PHE A 36 -17.10 13.12 3.00
C PHE A 36 -16.58 14.32 3.78
N ARG A 37 -16.17 15.44 3.16
CA ARG A 37 -15.68 16.63 3.88
C ARG A 37 -16.57 17.14 5.02
N ASN A 38 -17.88 16.89 4.93
CA ASN A 38 -18.86 17.31 5.94
C ASN A 38 -19.31 16.15 6.86
N ALA A 39 -18.82 14.94 6.63
CA ALA A 39 -19.17 13.79 7.45
C ALA A 39 -18.52 13.90 8.84
N PRO A 40 -19.26 13.67 9.94
CA PRO A 40 -18.71 13.79 11.29
C PRO A 40 -17.45 12.94 11.53
N TRP A 41 -17.41 11.73 10.99
CA TRP A 41 -16.26 10.82 11.12
C TRP A 41 -15.01 11.37 10.42
N TYR A 42 -15.16 12.01 9.26
CA TYR A 42 -14.04 12.57 8.50
C TYR A 42 -13.46 13.79 9.21
N ILE A 43 -14.33 14.68 9.69
CA ILE A 43 -13.93 15.84 10.49
C ILE A 43 -13.19 15.41 11.76
N GLN A 44 -13.67 14.36 12.42
CA GLN A 44 -13.05 13.82 13.63
C GLN A 44 -11.69 13.18 13.31
N GLN A 45 -11.60 12.33 12.29
CA GLN A 45 -10.34 11.70 11.86
C GLN A 45 -9.28 12.75 11.50
N LYS A 46 -9.67 13.82 10.79
CA LYS A 46 -8.76 14.92 10.48
C LYS A 46 -8.19 15.57 11.74
N LYS A 47 -9.05 15.91 12.71
CA LYS A 47 -8.64 16.52 13.99
C LYS A 47 -7.72 15.60 14.80
N GLU A 48 -8.00 14.30 14.82
CA GLU A 48 -7.17 13.31 15.52
C GLU A 48 -5.78 13.23 14.88
N ALA A 49 -5.70 13.13 13.55
CA ALA A 49 -4.42 13.09 12.85
C ALA A 49 -3.59 14.38 13.04
N GLU A 50 -4.23 15.56 13.04
CA GLU A 50 -3.59 16.84 13.36
C GLU A 50 -3.08 16.87 14.80
N ALA A 51 -3.87 16.41 15.77
CA ALA A 51 -3.48 16.33 17.17
C ALA A 51 -2.30 15.37 17.40
N ASP A 52 -2.32 14.20 16.74
CA ASP A 52 -1.24 13.20 16.81
C ASP A 52 0.06 13.76 16.21
N ALA A 53 -0.03 14.45 15.06
CA ALA A 53 1.12 15.11 14.44
C ALA A 53 1.74 16.16 15.38
N HIS A 54 0.91 17.01 15.99
CA HIS A 54 1.37 18.00 16.96
C HIS A 54 1.98 17.36 18.21
N GLN A 55 1.37 16.30 18.75
CA GLN A 55 1.90 15.58 19.90
C GLN A 55 3.26 14.93 19.60
N ALA A 56 3.46 14.48 18.37
CA ALA A 56 4.72 13.93 17.88
C ALA A 56 5.76 15.01 17.48
N GLY A 57 5.42 16.29 17.60
CA GLY A 57 6.32 17.42 17.35
C GLY A 57 6.38 17.89 15.89
N TYR A 58 5.41 17.50 15.06
CA TYR A 58 5.30 17.93 13.67
C TYR A 58 4.27 19.05 13.51
N SER A 59 4.51 19.95 12.56
CA SER A 59 3.56 21.02 12.24
C SER A 59 2.47 20.57 11.28
N LYS A 60 2.73 19.52 10.48
CA LYS A 60 1.81 18.98 9.47
C LYS A 60 1.67 17.46 9.58
N VAL A 61 0.50 16.95 9.23
CA VAL A 61 0.23 15.50 9.14
C VAL A 61 1.10 14.84 8.06
N SER A 62 1.32 15.51 6.92
CA SER A 62 2.21 15.03 5.86
C SER A 62 3.66 14.82 6.34
N GLN A 63 4.17 15.74 7.18
CA GLN A 63 5.49 15.62 7.80
C GLN A 63 5.54 14.47 8.82
N HIS A 64 4.51 14.35 9.66
CA HIS A 64 4.40 13.26 10.63
C HIS A 64 4.39 11.90 9.93
N LYS A 65 3.51 11.73 8.93
CA LYS A 65 3.40 10.48 8.16
C LYS A 65 4.65 10.17 7.34
N LEU A 66 5.32 11.18 6.77
CA LEU A 66 6.63 10.99 6.15
C LEU A 66 7.68 10.45 7.14
N ALA A 67 7.71 10.94 8.37
CA ALA A 67 8.63 10.44 9.38
C ALA A 67 8.35 8.97 9.75
N VAL A 68 7.07 8.61 9.88
CA VAL A 68 6.63 7.20 10.06
C VAL A 68 7.04 6.36 8.86
N ALA A 69 6.81 6.85 7.64
CA ALA A 69 7.16 6.13 6.41
C ALA A 69 8.66 5.83 6.35
N LYS A 70 9.50 6.80 6.71
CA LYS A 70 10.96 6.63 6.80
C LYS A 70 11.36 5.58 7.84
N LYS A 71 10.70 5.53 9.00
CA LYS A 71 10.95 4.51 10.03
C LYS A 71 10.57 3.10 9.55
N ILE A 72 9.47 2.97 8.82
CA ILE A 72 9.08 1.70 8.18
C ILE A 72 10.09 1.29 7.10
N LYS A 73 10.65 2.25 6.38
CA LYS A 73 11.71 1.99 5.38
C LYS A 73 12.99 1.51 6.06
N GLU A 74 13.41 2.17 7.14
CA GLU A 74 14.54 1.74 7.98
C GLU A 74 14.32 0.32 8.52
N TYR A 75 13.11 0.01 9.01
CA TYR A 75 12.71 -1.32 9.45
C TYR A 75 12.88 -2.37 8.34
N THR A 76 12.37 -2.09 7.14
CA THR A 76 12.51 -3.00 5.99
C THR A 76 13.97 -3.19 5.61
N VAL A 77 14.75 -2.10 5.48
CA VAL A 77 16.20 -2.16 5.22
C VAL A 77 16.93 -3.02 6.26
N GLY A 78 16.50 -2.95 7.52
CA GLY A 78 17.06 -3.70 8.65
C GLY A 78 16.78 -5.20 8.65
N GLY A 79 15.92 -5.71 7.77
CA GLY A 79 15.51 -7.13 7.74
C GLY A 79 14.03 -7.37 7.97
N GLY A 80 13.24 -6.31 8.16
CA GLY A 80 11.80 -6.40 8.34
C GLY A 80 11.05 -6.85 7.08
N PHE A 81 9.87 -7.42 7.29
CA PHE A 81 8.97 -7.85 6.23
C PHE A 81 7.77 -6.89 6.17
N LEU A 82 7.66 -6.14 5.07
CA LEU A 82 6.58 -5.18 4.85
C LEU A 82 5.53 -5.78 3.92
N PHE A 83 4.27 -5.75 4.33
CA PHE A 83 3.14 -6.05 3.46
C PHE A 83 2.21 -4.85 3.45
N ALA A 84 1.85 -4.34 2.26
CA ALA A 84 0.93 -3.21 2.14
C ALA A 84 -0.19 -3.54 1.15
N MET A 85 -1.39 -3.07 1.48
CA MET A 85 -2.59 -3.25 0.67
C MET A 85 -3.38 -1.95 0.53
N CYS A 86 -4.22 -1.92 -0.50
CA CYS A 86 -5.13 -0.81 -0.75
C CYS A 86 -4.34 0.52 -0.88
N SER A 87 -4.83 1.62 -0.30
CA SER A 87 -4.18 2.95 -0.36
C SER A 87 -2.78 3.00 0.25
N ALA A 88 -2.40 2.03 1.10
CA ALA A 88 -1.08 2.05 1.72
C ALA A 88 0.04 1.78 0.71
N THR A 89 -0.29 1.24 -0.48
CA THR A 89 0.70 0.89 -1.49
C THR A 89 1.25 2.11 -2.22
N ASP A 90 0.39 2.92 -2.84
CA ASP A 90 0.77 4.12 -3.57
C ASP A 90 1.08 5.30 -2.63
N SER A 91 0.27 5.53 -1.58
CA SER A 91 0.49 6.64 -0.65
C SER A 91 1.85 6.57 0.03
N TYR A 92 2.34 5.36 0.34
CA TYR A 92 3.64 5.15 0.96
C TYR A 92 4.80 5.56 0.03
N ASP A 93 4.77 5.13 -1.23
CA ASP A 93 5.75 5.53 -2.23
C ASP A 93 5.65 7.03 -2.57
N ILE A 94 4.44 7.58 -2.61
CA ILE A 94 4.22 9.02 -2.82
C ILE A 94 4.86 9.83 -1.69
N ALA A 95 4.64 9.45 -0.44
CA ALA A 95 5.23 10.14 0.71
C ALA A 95 6.76 10.11 0.64
N LEU A 96 7.36 8.95 0.34
CA LEU A 96 8.81 8.83 0.19
C LEU A 96 9.37 9.66 -0.97
N ALA A 97 8.67 9.70 -2.11
CA ALA A 97 9.07 10.53 -3.25
C ALA A 97 8.96 12.03 -2.96
N ALA A 98 7.95 12.43 -2.16
CA ALA A 98 7.70 13.80 -1.75
C ALA A 98 8.49 14.24 -0.51
N GLU A 99 9.54 13.51 -0.10
CA GLU A 99 10.35 13.90 1.05
C GLU A 99 10.95 15.31 0.86
N GLY A 100 10.50 16.25 1.70
CA GLY A 100 10.93 17.65 1.67
C GLY A 100 10.17 18.51 0.66
N VAL A 101 9.08 18.01 0.07
CA VAL A 101 8.24 18.71 -0.89
C VAL A 101 6.80 18.73 -0.38
N ASP A 102 6.17 19.89 -0.39
CA ASP A 102 4.77 20.00 0.03
C ASP A 102 3.82 19.69 -1.13
N ILE A 103 3.04 18.61 -0.99
CA ILE A 103 2.08 18.14 -1.99
C ILE A 103 0.62 18.32 -1.53
N CYS A 104 0.39 18.82 -0.31
CA CYS A 104 -0.95 19.00 0.24
C CYS A 104 -1.54 20.33 -0.22
N GLU A 105 -2.76 20.26 -0.77
CA GLU A 105 -3.53 21.44 -1.15
C GLU A 105 -4.28 22.05 0.06
N PRO A 106 -4.66 23.34 0.02
CA PRO A 106 -5.16 24.09 1.19
C PRO A 106 -6.35 23.49 1.96
N MET A 107 -7.16 22.65 1.32
CA MET A 107 -8.28 22.00 2.02
C MET A 107 -7.82 20.91 3.00
N PHE A 108 -6.60 20.40 2.84
CA PHE A 108 -6.02 19.39 3.71
C PHE A 108 -5.33 19.99 4.93
N ASP A 109 -4.46 20.99 4.79
CA ASP A 109 -3.66 21.54 5.90
C ASP A 109 -3.64 23.09 5.98
N GLY A 110 -4.35 23.78 5.10
CA GLY A 110 -4.65 25.21 5.24
C GLY A 110 -3.72 26.18 4.51
N ASP A 111 -2.63 25.70 3.91
CA ASP A 111 -1.67 26.49 3.13
C ASP A 111 -1.50 25.91 1.71
N PRO A 112 -0.99 26.68 0.74
CA PRO A 112 -0.85 26.20 -0.64
C PRO A 112 0.26 25.15 -0.76
N ALA A 113 0.01 24.13 -1.56
CA ALA A 113 1.02 23.17 -1.98
C ALA A 113 2.22 23.88 -2.64
N GLU A 114 3.37 23.23 -2.62
CA GLU A 114 4.59 23.79 -3.17
C GLU A 114 4.49 23.95 -4.70
N PRO A 115 4.80 25.13 -5.27
CA PRO A 115 4.75 25.31 -6.72
C PRO A 115 5.65 24.29 -7.42
N ASN A 116 5.08 23.66 -8.45
CA ASN A 116 5.77 22.68 -9.29
C ASN A 116 6.30 21.45 -8.51
N TYR A 117 5.60 21.01 -7.44
CA TYR A 117 5.99 19.85 -6.64
C TYR A 117 6.24 18.58 -7.47
N GLN A 118 5.52 18.40 -8.58
CA GLN A 118 5.64 17.23 -9.46
C GLN A 118 7.07 17.03 -9.99
N ASN A 119 7.77 18.11 -10.29
CA ASN A 119 9.15 18.09 -10.79
C ASN A 119 10.20 17.96 -9.68
N LYS A 120 9.78 17.99 -8.41
CA LYS A 120 10.65 17.86 -7.23
C LYS A 120 10.61 16.47 -6.62
N LEU A 121 9.69 15.62 -7.07
CA LEU A 121 9.56 14.24 -6.58
C LEU A 121 10.82 13.41 -6.88
N GLN A 122 11.25 12.62 -5.90
CA GLN A 122 12.44 11.80 -5.95
C GLN A 122 12.08 10.31 -6.00
N TYR A 123 11.81 9.79 -7.19
CA TYR A 123 11.42 8.37 -7.38
C TYR A 123 12.50 7.36 -6.96
N SER A 124 13.77 7.77 -6.84
CA SER A 124 14.82 6.90 -6.29
C SER A 124 14.55 6.48 -4.84
N LYS A 125 13.71 7.21 -4.11
CA LYS A 125 13.37 6.94 -2.70
C LYS A 125 12.23 5.93 -2.52
N THR A 126 11.45 5.65 -3.56
CA THR A 126 10.29 4.74 -3.49
C THR A 126 10.70 3.28 -3.54
N PHE A 127 9.76 2.38 -3.23
CA PHE A 127 9.92 0.94 -3.30
C PHE A 127 9.59 0.42 -4.69
N ALA A 128 8.37 0.68 -5.16
CA ALA A 128 7.78 0.02 -6.31
C ALA A 128 7.68 0.93 -7.54
N PHE A 129 7.35 2.20 -7.34
CA PHE A 129 6.85 3.05 -8.42
C PHE A 129 7.83 4.15 -8.85
N LYS A 130 7.77 4.54 -10.12
CA LYS A 130 8.56 5.62 -10.72
C LYS A 130 7.70 6.43 -11.68
N ASP A 131 8.12 7.67 -11.94
CA ASP A 131 7.60 8.55 -12.99
C ASP A 131 6.08 8.84 -12.91
N PHE A 132 5.46 8.53 -11.77
CA PHE A 132 4.03 8.73 -11.57
C PHE A 132 3.67 10.22 -11.46
N GLN A 133 2.46 10.56 -11.90
CA GLN A 133 1.92 11.91 -11.81
C GLN A 133 0.89 11.99 -10.70
N LEU A 134 1.05 12.96 -9.80
CA LEU A 134 0.09 13.24 -8.74
C LEU A 134 -1.17 13.90 -9.33
N ILE A 135 -2.33 13.52 -8.81
CA ILE A 135 -3.60 14.12 -9.20
C ILE A 135 -3.83 15.38 -8.37
N GLN A 136 -3.71 16.56 -9.00
CA GLN A 136 -3.82 17.85 -8.30
C GLN A 136 -5.24 18.17 -7.84
N ASN A 137 -6.26 17.73 -8.58
CA ASN A 137 -7.64 18.07 -8.26
C ASN A 137 -8.08 17.32 -6.98
N PRO A 138 -8.31 18.00 -5.85
CA PRO A 138 -8.61 17.37 -4.56
C PRO A 138 -10.00 16.71 -4.52
N LEU A 139 -10.82 16.91 -5.56
CA LEU A 139 -12.11 16.27 -5.72
C LEU A 139 -12.02 14.89 -6.38
N VAL A 140 -10.86 14.55 -6.95
CA VAL A 140 -10.57 13.19 -7.43
C VAL A 140 -10.15 12.33 -6.24
N TYR A 141 -10.54 11.06 -6.26
CA TYR A 141 -10.28 10.15 -5.16
C TYR A 141 -8.85 9.62 -5.16
N GLU A 142 -8.30 9.32 -6.33
CA GLU A 142 -6.97 8.74 -6.50
C GLU A 142 -5.85 9.74 -6.22
N PHE A 143 -4.77 9.29 -5.58
CA PHE A 143 -3.60 10.11 -5.29
C PHE A 143 -2.76 10.43 -6.52
N SER A 144 -2.61 9.46 -7.43
CA SER A 144 -1.73 9.52 -8.59
C SER A 144 -2.25 8.64 -9.73
N ASP A 145 -1.52 8.61 -10.84
CA ASP A 145 -1.79 7.67 -11.95
C ASP A 145 -1.16 6.27 -11.78
N ILE A 146 -0.64 5.95 -10.58
CA ILE A 146 -0.22 4.58 -10.21
C ILE A 146 -1.43 3.64 -10.28
N ASP A 147 -2.54 4.05 -9.68
CA ASP A 147 -3.76 3.27 -9.61
C ASP A 147 -4.55 3.33 -10.91
N VAL A 148 -5.00 2.18 -11.39
CA VAL A 148 -5.81 2.08 -12.61
C VAL A 148 -7.32 2.04 -12.34
N THR A 149 -7.79 1.94 -11.08
CA THR A 149 -8.90 2.80 -10.58
C THR A 149 -9.96 3.19 -11.63
N GLN A 150 -9.85 4.45 -12.01
CA GLN A 150 -10.75 5.16 -12.91
C GLN A 150 -10.48 4.91 -14.40
N SER A 151 -9.31 4.38 -14.75
CA SER A 151 -8.87 4.27 -16.16
C SER A 151 -9.09 2.89 -16.77
N ARG A 152 -9.19 1.85 -15.93
CA ARG A 152 -9.35 0.46 -16.37
C ARG A 152 -10.73 0.23 -16.99
N LYS A 153 -10.77 -0.60 -18.04
CA LYS A 153 -12.00 -1.03 -18.73
C LYS A 153 -12.19 -2.54 -18.57
N VAL A 154 -12.25 -2.99 -17.33
CA VAL A 154 -12.39 -4.41 -16.97
C VAL A 154 -13.73 -4.59 -16.28
N LYS A 155 -14.57 -5.48 -16.83
CA LYS A 155 -15.84 -5.84 -16.19
C LYS A 155 -15.58 -6.85 -15.08
N ALA A 156 -16.37 -6.80 -14.01
CA ALA A 156 -16.21 -7.65 -12.82
C ALA A 156 -16.17 -9.15 -13.17
N GLU A 157 -17.02 -9.60 -14.08
CA GLU A 157 -17.09 -10.99 -14.54
C GLU A 157 -15.85 -11.46 -15.32
N ASN A 158 -14.99 -10.53 -15.74
CA ASN A 158 -13.74 -10.79 -16.44
C ASN A 158 -12.51 -10.32 -15.65
N ASP A 159 -12.70 -9.83 -14.42
CA ASP A 159 -11.60 -9.34 -13.61
C ASP A 159 -10.93 -10.52 -12.92
N PHE A 160 -9.88 -11.03 -13.55
CA PHE A 160 -9.03 -12.07 -13.00
C PHE A 160 -7.57 -11.68 -13.22
N PHE A 161 -6.70 -12.01 -12.28
CA PHE A 161 -5.27 -11.89 -12.47
C PHE A 161 -4.61 -13.26 -12.30
N THR A 162 -3.50 -13.45 -13.01
CA THR A 162 -2.77 -14.72 -13.01
C THR A 162 -1.49 -14.60 -12.22
N LEU A 163 -1.24 -15.57 -11.35
CA LEU A 163 0.00 -15.71 -10.59
C LEU A 163 1.11 -16.32 -11.45
N PHE A 164 2.32 -15.77 -11.29
CA PHE A 164 3.52 -16.28 -11.95
C PHE A 164 4.03 -17.53 -11.22
N ASP A 165 4.71 -18.41 -11.95
CA ASP A 165 5.43 -19.53 -11.35
C ASP A 165 6.87 -19.11 -11.06
N PHE A 166 7.35 -19.57 -9.92
CA PHE A 166 8.70 -19.31 -9.45
C PHE A 166 9.41 -20.62 -9.14
N SER A 167 10.73 -20.64 -9.30
CA SER A 167 11.50 -21.83 -8.98
C SER A 167 11.61 -21.98 -7.47
N ALA A 168 11.03 -23.03 -6.88
CA ALA A 168 11.19 -23.31 -5.46
C ALA A 168 12.66 -23.49 -5.00
N LYS A 169 13.58 -23.70 -5.95
CA LYS A 169 15.02 -23.82 -5.69
C LYS A 169 15.73 -22.46 -5.64
N TRP A 170 15.36 -21.55 -6.54
CA TRP A 170 16.09 -20.29 -6.75
C TRP A 170 15.33 -19.09 -6.20
N ASP A 171 14.00 -19.12 -6.26
CA ASP A 171 13.09 -18.03 -5.98
C ASP A 171 12.17 -18.42 -4.80
N VAL A 172 12.79 -18.80 -3.67
CA VAL A 172 12.10 -19.40 -2.53
C VAL A 172 10.98 -18.50 -1.99
N VAL A 173 11.27 -17.20 -1.80
CA VAL A 173 10.32 -16.21 -1.26
C VAL A 173 9.10 -16.04 -2.17
N PRO A 174 9.23 -15.63 -3.45
CA PRO A 174 8.07 -15.48 -4.32
C PRO A 174 7.32 -16.80 -4.56
N THR A 175 8.01 -17.96 -4.52
CA THR A 175 7.33 -19.27 -4.55
C THR A 175 6.37 -19.45 -3.38
N MET A 176 6.79 -19.10 -2.15
CA MET A 176 5.92 -19.19 -0.97
C MET A 176 4.81 -18.15 -1.00
N LEU A 177 5.12 -16.92 -1.42
CA LEU A 177 4.15 -15.83 -1.53
C LEU A 177 3.04 -16.14 -2.56
N CYS A 178 3.38 -16.79 -3.66
CA CYS A 178 2.43 -17.21 -4.70
C CYS A 178 1.81 -18.60 -4.46
N GLN A 179 2.11 -19.28 -3.34
CA GLN A 179 1.55 -20.60 -3.08
C GLN A 179 0.03 -20.54 -2.95
N ASN A 180 -0.68 -21.16 -3.88
CA ASN A 180 -2.14 -21.13 -3.95
C ASN A 180 -2.68 -22.39 -4.62
N HIS A 181 -3.96 -22.72 -4.36
CA HIS A 181 -4.62 -23.88 -4.96
C HIS A 181 -5.12 -23.61 -6.39
N THR A 182 -5.13 -22.34 -6.80
CA THR A 182 -5.38 -21.90 -8.18
C THR A 182 -4.39 -20.81 -8.55
N ARG A 183 -4.10 -20.68 -9.85
CA ARG A 183 -3.24 -19.62 -10.39
C ARG A 183 -4.02 -18.43 -10.93
N VAL A 184 -5.29 -18.62 -11.22
CA VAL A 184 -6.19 -17.58 -11.70
C VAL A 184 -7.04 -17.16 -10.51
N VAL A 185 -6.85 -15.93 -10.08
CA VAL A 185 -7.48 -15.37 -8.89
C VAL A 185 -8.45 -14.28 -9.34
N LYS A 186 -9.65 -14.24 -8.77
CA LYS A 186 -10.60 -13.15 -9.01
C LYS A 186 -9.98 -11.84 -8.56
N GLY A 187 -10.07 -10.81 -9.40
CA GLY A 187 -9.76 -9.45 -9.02
C GLY A 187 -10.81 -8.91 -8.05
N PHE A 188 -10.39 -7.94 -7.25
CA PHE A 188 -11.24 -7.22 -6.32
C PHE A 188 -10.74 -5.78 -6.26
N MET A 189 -11.64 -4.85 -5.96
CA MET A 189 -11.35 -3.43 -5.98
C MET A 189 -10.95 -2.94 -4.59
N GLY A 190 -10.33 -1.77 -4.56
CA GLY A 190 -9.95 -1.08 -3.35
C GLY A 190 -9.74 0.40 -3.66
N GLN A 191 -9.18 1.14 -2.70
CA GLN A 191 -8.77 2.52 -2.97
C GLN A 191 -7.65 2.57 -4.01
N THR A 192 -6.77 1.58 -3.97
CA THR A 192 -5.83 1.26 -5.04
C THR A 192 -6.16 -0.15 -5.52
N THR A 193 -6.74 -0.28 -6.72
CA THR A 193 -7.22 -1.57 -7.24
C THR A 193 -6.09 -2.35 -7.90
N ALA A 194 -5.31 -1.69 -8.76
CA ALA A 194 -4.22 -2.32 -9.48
C ALA A 194 -3.19 -1.27 -9.92
N PHE A 195 -1.99 -1.73 -10.23
CA PHE A 195 -0.87 -0.85 -10.56
C PHE A 195 -0.63 -0.79 -12.06
N LYS A 196 -0.46 0.43 -12.57
CA LYS A 196 -0.09 0.67 -13.97
C LYS A 196 1.33 0.18 -14.24
N LYS A 197 1.48 -0.86 -15.06
CA LYS A 197 2.78 -1.55 -15.25
C LYS A 197 3.91 -0.64 -15.72
N SER A 198 3.62 0.38 -16.52
CA SER A 198 4.63 1.32 -17.02
C SER A 198 5.31 2.15 -15.92
N LEU A 199 4.65 2.29 -14.76
CA LEU A 199 5.15 3.05 -13.61
C LEU A 199 5.86 2.17 -12.59
N ILE A 200 5.88 0.84 -12.78
CA ILE A 200 6.60 -0.08 -11.90
C ILE A 200 8.10 -0.03 -12.27
N LYS A 201 8.97 0.05 -11.27
CA LYS A 201 10.42 0.00 -11.47
C LYS A 201 10.83 -1.35 -12.06
N SER A 202 11.93 -1.36 -12.81
CA SER A 202 12.38 -2.55 -13.56
C SER A 202 12.92 -3.67 -12.67
N ASP A 203 13.37 -3.36 -11.46
CA ASP A 203 13.87 -4.27 -10.44
C ASP A 203 12.77 -4.84 -9.53
N VAL A 204 11.52 -4.39 -9.71
CA VAL A 204 10.37 -4.88 -8.95
C VAL A 204 9.83 -6.15 -9.61
N LEU A 205 9.65 -7.19 -8.79
CA LEU A 205 9.11 -8.46 -9.24
C LEU A 205 7.58 -8.39 -9.31
N ILE A 206 7.02 -8.57 -10.51
CA ILE A 206 5.58 -8.77 -10.68
C ILE A 206 5.27 -10.25 -10.44
N MET A 207 4.45 -10.51 -9.42
CA MET A 207 4.03 -11.86 -9.02
C MET A 207 2.62 -12.21 -9.50
N GLY A 208 1.78 -11.21 -9.77
CA GLY A 208 0.44 -11.40 -10.33
C GLY A 208 -0.03 -10.22 -11.16
N GLU A 209 -0.62 -10.50 -12.32
CA GLU A 209 -1.06 -9.47 -13.27
C GLU A 209 -2.32 -9.84 -14.05
N LEU A 210 -3.02 -8.81 -14.54
CA LEU A 210 -4.00 -8.92 -15.61
C LEU A 210 -3.38 -8.37 -16.89
N LYS A 211 -2.72 -9.27 -17.64
CA LYS A 211 -1.91 -8.92 -18.81
C LYS A 211 -2.69 -8.15 -19.89
N SER A 212 -3.96 -8.50 -20.13
CA SER A 212 -4.79 -7.85 -21.15
C SER A 212 -5.12 -6.39 -20.83
N ALA A 213 -5.11 -6.00 -19.56
CA ALA A 213 -5.33 -4.62 -19.12
C ALA A 213 -4.02 -3.86 -18.85
N GLY A 214 -2.85 -4.51 -18.95
CA GLY A 214 -1.56 -3.87 -18.70
C GLY A 214 -1.36 -3.46 -17.23
N GLU A 215 -2.02 -4.16 -16.29
CA GLU A 215 -2.00 -3.86 -14.86
C GLU A 215 -1.38 -5.01 -14.05
N ALA A 216 -0.58 -4.66 -13.03
CA ALA A 216 -0.12 -5.61 -12.02
C ALA A 216 -1.02 -5.55 -10.79
N ARG A 217 -1.18 -6.67 -10.10
CA ARG A 217 -1.97 -6.76 -8.86
C ARG A 217 -1.09 -7.02 -7.65
N TYR A 218 -0.06 -7.83 -7.84
CA TYR A 218 0.75 -8.34 -6.74
C TYR A 218 2.23 -8.20 -7.12
N VAL A 219 2.96 -7.37 -6.38
CA VAL A 219 4.36 -7.03 -6.67
C VAL A 219 5.21 -7.13 -5.41
N HIS A 220 6.48 -7.46 -5.59
CA HIS A 220 7.42 -7.73 -4.49
C HIS A 220 8.81 -7.23 -4.82
N GLY A 221 9.59 -6.96 -3.77
CA GLY A 221 11.00 -6.66 -3.91
C GLY A 221 11.75 -6.86 -2.61
N GLU A 222 13.07 -6.80 -2.73
CA GLU A 222 13.99 -6.77 -1.61
C GLU A 222 14.46 -5.34 -1.37
N LEU A 223 14.68 -4.97 -0.11
CA LEU A 223 15.30 -3.69 0.23
C LEU A 223 16.22 -3.89 1.42
N GLY A 224 17.53 -3.68 1.20
CA GLY A 224 18.53 -3.96 2.22
C GLY A 224 18.54 -5.44 2.59
N LYS A 225 18.23 -5.76 3.85
CA LYS A 225 18.17 -7.14 4.35
C LYS A 225 16.75 -7.69 4.43
N GLY A 226 15.74 -6.86 4.20
CA GLY A 226 14.33 -7.22 4.31
C GLY A 226 13.66 -7.29 2.96
N THR A 227 12.35 -7.53 3.01
CA THR A 227 11.53 -7.67 1.81
C THR A 227 10.22 -6.93 1.98
N TRP A 228 9.59 -6.61 0.86
CA TRP A 228 8.32 -5.91 0.84
C TRP A 228 7.41 -6.46 -0.24
N THR A 229 6.11 -6.36 -0.01
CA THR A 229 5.09 -6.82 -0.95
C THR A 229 3.93 -5.84 -0.97
N PHE A 230 3.54 -5.39 -2.17
CA PHE A 230 2.35 -4.59 -2.40
C PHE A 230 1.28 -5.41 -3.12
N TYR A 231 0.05 -5.36 -2.61
CA TYR A 231 -1.09 -6.08 -3.18
C TYR A 231 -2.29 -5.15 -3.34
N GLY A 232 -2.69 -4.92 -4.59
CA GLY A 232 -3.83 -4.08 -4.95
C GLY A 232 -5.16 -4.74 -4.59
N GLY A 233 -6.16 -3.90 -4.30
CA GLY A 233 -7.48 -4.29 -3.84
C GLY A 233 -7.62 -4.22 -2.31
N HIS A 234 -8.87 -4.36 -1.85
CA HIS A 234 -9.23 -4.35 -0.43
C HIS A 234 -9.63 -5.75 0.06
N ASP A 235 -10.81 -6.24 -0.32
CA ASP A 235 -11.36 -7.51 0.15
C ASP A 235 -11.46 -8.54 -0.99
N PRO A 236 -10.73 -9.66 -0.92
CA PRO A 236 -10.77 -10.72 -1.93
C PRO A 236 -12.14 -11.30 -2.29
N GLU A 237 -13.08 -11.31 -1.35
CA GLU A 237 -14.40 -11.94 -1.52
C GLU A 237 -15.55 -10.92 -1.52
N ASP A 238 -15.22 -9.62 -1.54
CA ASP A 238 -16.14 -8.52 -1.83
C ASP A 238 -15.55 -7.62 -2.93
N TYR A 239 -16.05 -7.82 -4.16
CA TYR A 239 -15.50 -7.20 -5.36
C TYR A 239 -15.43 -5.66 -5.27
N GLN A 240 -16.40 -5.02 -4.61
CA GLN A 240 -16.45 -3.56 -4.44
C GLN A 240 -16.90 -3.19 -3.03
N HIS A 241 -16.02 -3.36 -2.07
CA HIS A 241 -16.27 -2.97 -0.68
C HIS A 241 -16.23 -1.44 -0.49
N ARG A 242 -17.37 -0.85 -0.09
CA ARG A 242 -17.52 0.60 0.16
C ARG A 242 -17.59 0.93 1.65
N VAL A 243 -17.35 2.20 1.97
CA VAL A 243 -17.49 2.70 3.35
C VAL A 243 -18.93 2.48 3.82
N GLY A 244 -19.10 1.68 4.87
CA GLY A 244 -20.39 1.35 5.46
C GLY A 244 -20.95 -0.01 5.05
N ASP A 245 -20.34 -0.69 4.08
CA ASP A 245 -20.71 -2.07 3.74
C ASP A 245 -20.41 -3.03 4.91
N PRO A 246 -21.22 -4.10 5.08
CA PRO A 246 -20.98 -5.08 6.12
C PRO A 246 -19.65 -5.79 5.89
N LYS A 247 -19.02 -6.24 6.98
CA LYS A 247 -17.79 -7.04 6.87
C LYS A 247 -18.08 -8.36 6.19
N THR A 248 -17.12 -8.84 5.41
CA THR A 248 -17.15 -10.18 4.83
C THR A 248 -17.09 -11.24 5.93
N GLU A 249 -18.04 -12.17 5.90
CA GLU A 249 -18.09 -13.32 6.79
C GLU A 249 -17.08 -14.38 6.32
N LEU A 250 -15.86 -14.35 6.87
CA LEU A 250 -14.73 -15.20 6.43
C LEU A 250 -15.03 -16.71 6.47
N GLU A 251 -15.92 -17.15 7.36
CA GLU A 251 -16.34 -18.55 7.47
C GLU A 251 -16.99 -19.08 6.18
N LEU A 252 -17.55 -18.20 5.35
CA LEU A 252 -18.15 -18.56 4.06
C LEU A 252 -17.10 -18.81 2.96
N TYR A 253 -15.84 -18.43 3.19
CA TYR A 253 -14.77 -18.46 2.19
C TYR A 253 -13.49 -19.19 2.64
N PRO A 254 -13.59 -20.44 3.16
CA PRO A 254 -12.44 -21.15 3.72
C PRO A 254 -11.33 -21.47 2.71
N ASN A 255 -11.65 -21.46 1.41
CA ASN A 255 -10.71 -21.72 0.31
C ASN A 255 -10.52 -20.50 -0.58
N SER A 256 -10.71 -19.28 -0.08
CA SER A 256 -10.50 -18.07 -0.89
C SER A 256 -9.04 -17.98 -1.39
N PRO A 257 -8.81 -17.88 -2.71
CA PRO A 257 -7.48 -17.72 -3.25
C PRO A 257 -6.89 -16.35 -2.92
N GLY A 258 -7.66 -15.27 -2.90
CA GLY A 258 -7.11 -13.95 -2.58
C GLY A 258 -6.75 -13.81 -1.09
N TYR A 259 -7.59 -14.32 -0.18
CA TYR A 259 -7.21 -14.38 1.25
C TYR A 259 -6.00 -15.28 1.49
N ARG A 260 -5.83 -16.35 0.70
CA ARG A 260 -4.62 -17.18 0.78
C ARG A 260 -3.36 -16.37 0.50
N LEU A 261 -3.38 -15.45 -0.47
CA LEU A 261 -2.23 -14.58 -0.76
C LEU A 261 -1.93 -13.63 0.41
N ILE A 262 -2.97 -13.01 0.99
CA ILE A 262 -2.83 -12.18 2.20
C ILE A 262 -2.16 -12.99 3.33
N LEU A 263 -2.67 -14.21 3.59
CA LEU A 263 -2.12 -15.10 4.60
C LEU A 263 -0.68 -15.51 4.32
N ASN A 264 -0.30 -15.75 3.07
CA ASN A 264 1.09 -16.09 2.73
C ASN A 264 2.06 -14.98 3.19
N ASN A 265 1.68 -13.69 3.05
CA ASN A 265 2.51 -12.56 3.50
C ASN A 265 2.61 -12.46 5.03
N ILE A 266 1.59 -12.91 5.76
CA ILE A 266 1.56 -12.89 7.23
C ILE A 266 2.30 -14.10 7.82
N LEU A 267 2.12 -15.28 7.22
CA LEU A 267 2.65 -16.55 7.74
C LEU A 267 4.11 -16.77 7.37
N PHE A 268 4.58 -16.27 6.21
CA PHE A 268 5.96 -16.46 5.77
C PHE A 268 6.98 -15.87 6.76
N PRO A 269 6.86 -14.61 7.21
CA PRO A 269 7.77 -14.03 8.19
C PRO A 269 7.68 -14.70 9.57
N ALA A 270 6.48 -15.18 9.94
CA ALA A 270 6.23 -15.83 11.22
C ALA A 270 6.81 -17.26 11.30
N ALA A 271 7.17 -17.87 10.16
CA ALA A 271 7.74 -19.20 10.11
C ALA A 271 9.20 -19.19 10.61
N ARG A 272 9.38 -19.38 11.92
CA ARG A 272 10.72 -19.53 12.53
C ARG A 272 11.50 -20.64 11.83
N LYS A 273 12.71 -20.33 11.33
CA LYS A 273 13.66 -21.37 10.92
C LYS A 273 13.95 -22.26 12.12
N LYS A 274 13.62 -23.56 12.04
CA LYS A 274 14.18 -24.56 12.96
C LYS A 274 15.70 -24.43 12.88
N LYS A 275 16.37 -24.25 14.02
CA LYS A 275 17.84 -24.38 14.07
C LYS A 275 18.19 -25.73 13.44
N GLN A 276 19.00 -25.71 12.39
CA GLN A 276 19.56 -26.95 11.86
C GLN A 276 20.35 -27.60 13.01
N LYS A 277 20.09 -28.88 13.27
CA LYS A 277 20.94 -29.64 14.18
C LYS A 277 22.29 -29.77 13.48
N THR A 278 23.29 -29.06 13.99
CA THR A 278 24.70 -29.42 13.82
C THR A 278 24.98 -30.69 14.61
#